data_AF-A0AA88RVM3-F1
#
_entry.id   AF-A0AA88RVM3-F1
#
_cell.length_a   1.000
_cell.length_b   1.000
_cell.length_c   1.000
_cell.angle_alpha   90.00
_cell.angle_beta   90.00
_cell.angle_gamma   90.00
#
_symmetry.space_group_name_H-M   'P 1'
#
loop_
_entity.id
_entity.type
_entity.pdbx_description
1 polymer ?
#
loop_
_entity_poly.entity_id
_entity_poly.type
_entity_poly.pdbx_seq_one_letter_code
_entity_poly.pdbx_strand_id
1 'polypeptide(L)'
;MDEITQYIQNCDSLWTMVFVESEFEPANLPAKEPVGGFCFTSDAYNLQAPSSSTSEADQKYAMMGERKRKRMISNKDSARRSRMKRQMLVRDLTNEASSLQVANNGIMEKIDESSEACRAYMEENNVLRAQATELTDRLRCLNDLLVISGVPVDVPEIPDPLLRPWLLPCQLQPITASSGLFSI
;
A
#
# COMPACT_ATOMS: atom_id res chain seq x y z
N MET A 1 -7.45 3.26 14.60
CA MET A 1 -7.59 3.14 13.13
C MET A 1 -8.43 4.27 12.54
N ASP A 2 -9.22 4.99 13.34
CA ASP A 2 -10.17 5.98 12.81
C ASP A 2 -9.56 7.37 12.54
N GLU A 3 -8.52 7.78 13.27
CA GLU A 3 -7.91 9.11 13.10
C GLU A 3 -7.18 9.29 11.75
N ILE A 4 -6.54 8.24 11.23
CA ILE A 4 -5.84 8.30 9.95
C ILE A 4 -6.84 8.35 8.80
N THR A 5 -7.90 7.55 8.87
CA THR A 5 -8.98 7.55 7.88
C THR A 5 -9.73 8.89 7.88
N GLN A 6 -9.97 9.45 9.07
CA GLN A 6 -10.55 10.79 9.24
C GLN A 6 -9.65 11.87 8.64
N TYR A 7 -8.33 11.80 8.87
CA TYR A 7 -7.37 12.75 8.30
C TYR A 7 -7.33 12.67 6.77
N ILE A 8 -7.36 11.46 6.20
CA ILE A 8 -7.38 11.25 4.74
C ILE A 8 -8.69 11.77 4.14
N GLN A 9 -9.85 11.49 4.74
CA GLN A 9 -11.13 12.04 4.28
C GLN A 9 -11.21 13.57 4.41
N ASN A 10 -10.59 14.15 5.45
CA ASN A 10 -10.53 15.59 5.63
C ASN A 10 -9.58 16.25 4.61
N CYS A 11 -8.47 15.59 4.28
CA CYS A 11 -7.57 16.00 3.20
C CYS A 11 -8.25 15.91 1.84
N ASP A 12 -9.01 14.84 1.54
CA ASP A 12 -9.76 14.70 0.30
C ASP A 12 -10.88 15.75 0.18
N SER A 13 -11.59 16.06 1.27
CA SER A 13 -12.61 17.14 1.31
C SER A 13 -12.02 18.54 1.16
N LEU A 14 -10.89 18.82 1.82
CA LEU A 14 -10.20 20.11 1.66
C LEU A 14 -9.60 20.25 0.26
N TRP A 15 -9.13 19.16 -0.34
CA TRP A 15 -8.58 19.16 -1.68
C TRP A 15 -9.67 19.28 -2.75
N THR A 16 -10.85 18.68 -2.56
CA THR A 16 -12.02 18.90 -3.43
C THR A 16 -12.61 20.29 -3.27
N MET A 17 -12.72 20.86 -2.05
CA MET A 17 -13.17 22.25 -1.88
C MET A 17 -12.22 23.28 -2.51
N VAL A 18 -10.90 23.03 -2.50
CA VAL A 18 -9.93 23.91 -3.17
C VAL A 18 -9.96 23.75 -4.71
N PHE A 19 -10.58 22.69 -5.23
CA PHE A 19 -10.44 22.31 -6.64
C PHE A 19 -11.76 22.22 -7.44
N VAL A 20 -12.93 22.32 -6.82
CA VAL A 20 -14.23 22.16 -7.52
C VAL A 20 -14.73 23.43 -8.21
N GLU A 21 -14.28 24.64 -7.88
CA GLU A 21 -14.63 25.84 -8.66
C GLU A 21 -13.41 26.72 -8.92
N SER A 22 -12.64 26.34 -9.92
CA SER A 22 -11.89 27.31 -10.70
C SER A 22 -12.16 27.04 -12.17
N GLU A 23 -13.41 27.23 -12.57
CA GLU A 23 -13.66 27.81 -13.90
C GLU A 23 -12.79 29.06 -14.00
N PHE A 24 -11.66 28.92 -14.69
CA PHE A 24 -10.82 30.05 -15.02
C PHE A 24 -11.52 30.81 -16.14
N GLU A 25 -12.58 31.53 -15.78
CA GLU A 25 -13.07 32.68 -16.51
C GLU A 25 -11.86 33.54 -16.85
N PRO A 26 -11.59 33.85 -18.13
CA PRO A 26 -10.45 34.66 -18.49
C PRO A 26 -10.74 36.08 -18.05
N ALA A 27 -10.34 36.42 -16.83
CA ALA A 27 -10.35 37.80 -16.36
C ALA A 27 -9.53 38.63 -17.35
N ASN A 28 -10.25 39.41 -18.16
CA ASN A 28 -9.73 40.56 -18.91
C ASN A 28 -9.25 41.58 -17.87
N LEU A 29 -8.08 41.31 -17.28
CA LEU A 29 -7.37 42.27 -16.45
C LEU A 29 -6.64 43.23 -17.38
N PRO A 30 -6.86 44.55 -17.25
CA PRO A 30 -6.15 45.53 -18.05
C PRO A 30 -4.64 45.37 -17.82
N ALA A 31 -3.87 45.48 -18.90
CA ALA A 31 -2.41 45.39 -18.87
C ALA A 31 -1.86 46.23 -17.72
N LYS A 32 -1.34 45.58 -16.67
CA LYS A 32 -0.65 46.28 -15.59
C LYS A 32 0.65 46.82 -16.17
N GLU A 33 0.78 48.14 -16.13
CA GLU A 33 2.03 48.84 -16.41
C GLU A 33 3.18 48.26 -15.56
N PRO A 34 4.43 48.29 -16.06
CA PRO A 34 5.56 47.72 -15.34
C PRO A 34 5.91 48.61 -14.15
N VAL A 35 5.32 48.31 -12.98
CA VAL A 35 5.82 48.83 -11.72
C VAL A 35 7.17 48.17 -11.47
N GLY A 36 8.23 49.00 -11.53
CA GLY A 36 9.62 48.60 -11.39
C GLY A 36 9.88 47.83 -10.11
N GLY A 37 10.00 46.51 -10.23
CA GLY A 37 10.56 45.64 -9.21
C GLY A 37 12.08 45.68 -9.31
N PHE A 38 12.71 46.33 -8.33
CA PHE A 38 14.15 46.38 -8.13
C PHE A 38 14.68 44.97 -7.88
N CYS A 39 15.37 44.39 -8.86
CA CYS A 39 16.09 43.13 -8.71
C CYS A 39 17.57 43.47 -8.52
N PHE A 40 18.09 43.19 -7.32
CA PHE A 40 19.50 43.40 -6.99
C PHE A 40 20.35 42.34 -7.70
N THR A 41 21.02 42.73 -8.78
CA THR A 41 22.20 42.01 -9.30
C THR A 41 23.30 43.03 -9.53
N SER A 42 24.42 42.83 -8.82
CA SER A 42 25.59 43.71 -8.83
C SER A 42 26.24 43.82 -10.22
N ASP A 43 26.56 45.06 -10.58
CA ASP A 43 27.69 45.52 -11.39
C ASP A 43 28.19 44.64 -12.55
N ALA A 44 27.93 45.14 -13.76
CA ALA A 44 28.98 45.43 -14.73
C ALA A 44 28.43 46.43 -15.76
N TYR A 45 28.60 47.72 -15.47
CA TYR A 45 28.49 48.78 -16.46
C TYR A 45 29.58 48.57 -17.52
N ASN A 46 29.21 48.15 -18.72
CA ASN A 46 29.98 48.47 -19.90
C ASN A 46 29.07 48.53 -21.13
N LEU A 47 28.57 49.73 -21.42
CA LEU A 47 28.13 50.08 -22.76
C LEU A 47 28.77 51.42 -23.13
N GLN A 48 30.03 51.34 -23.55
CA GLN A 48 30.59 52.26 -24.53
C GLN A 48 29.61 52.32 -25.70
N ALA A 49 29.00 53.47 -25.96
CA ALA A 49 28.21 53.67 -27.18
C ALA A 49 29.13 53.60 -28.40
N PRO A 50 28.87 52.72 -29.39
CA PRO A 50 29.34 52.94 -30.74
C PRO A 50 28.19 53.56 -31.54
N SER A 51 28.41 54.79 -31.98
CA SER A 51 27.68 55.34 -33.12
C SER A 51 27.93 54.46 -34.36
N SER A 52 26.98 53.61 -34.73
CA SER A 52 26.61 53.27 -36.13
C SER A 52 25.58 52.13 -36.16
N SER A 53 24.55 52.27 -37.01
CA SER A 53 23.49 51.30 -37.33
C SER A 53 22.51 50.93 -36.19
N THR A 54 21.51 51.80 -36.02
CA THR A 54 20.32 51.61 -35.16
C THR A 54 19.48 50.36 -35.48
N SER A 55 19.72 49.66 -36.60
CA SER A 55 18.90 48.50 -36.97
C SER A 55 19.30 47.19 -36.28
N GLU A 56 20.58 46.99 -35.93
CA GLU A 56 21.03 45.68 -35.39
C GLU A 56 20.77 45.52 -33.89
N ALA A 57 20.84 46.60 -33.13
CA ALA A 57 20.55 46.58 -31.69
C ALA A 57 19.05 46.32 -31.44
N ASP A 58 18.16 47.01 -32.14
CA ASP A 58 16.72 46.83 -32.06
C ASP A 58 16.28 45.42 -32.46
N GLN A 59 16.92 44.84 -33.48
CA GLN A 59 16.64 43.48 -33.92
C GLN A 59 17.02 42.43 -32.85
N LYS A 60 18.11 42.64 -32.09
CA LYS A 60 18.49 41.79 -30.96
C LYS A 60 17.50 41.89 -29.80
N TYR A 61 16.99 43.08 -29.48
CA TYR A 61 15.98 43.27 -28.44
C TYR A 61 14.64 42.62 -28.80
N ALA A 62 14.18 42.78 -30.06
CA ALA A 62 12.98 42.13 -30.56
C ALA A 62 13.09 40.59 -30.50
N MET A 63 14.23 40.03 -30.92
CA MET A 63 14.49 38.58 -30.88
C MET A 63 14.53 38.05 -29.42
N MET A 64 15.07 38.85 -28.49
CA MET A 64 15.10 38.51 -27.07
C MET A 64 13.71 38.55 -26.44
N GLY A 65 12.88 39.53 -26.80
CA GLY A 65 11.48 39.63 -26.41
C GLY A 65 10.65 38.44 -26.90
N GLU A 66 10.83 38.04 -28.16
CA GLU A 66 10.18 36.84 -28.69
C GLU A 66 10.66 35.55 -28.00
N ARG A 67 11.96 35.44 -27.70
CA ARG A 67 12.50 34.30 -26.94
C ARG A 67 11.90 34.24 -25.53
N LYS A 68 11.74 35.38 -24.86
CA LYS A 68 11.09 35.46 -23.54
C LYS A 68 9.62 35.03 -23.63
N ARG A 69 8.88 35.52 -24.63
CA ARG A 69 7.49 35.12 -24.89
C ARG A 69 7.36 33.60 -25.10
N LYS A 70 8.20 33.02 -25.96
CA LYS A 70 8.23 31.57 -26.21
C LYS A 70 8.54 30.77 -24.93
N ARG A 71 9.48 31.24 -24.10
CA ARG A 71 9.77 30.61 -22.79
C ARG A 71 8.59 30.68 -21.83
N MET A 72 7.85 31.79 -21.78
CA MET A 72 6.67 31.89 -20.91
C MET A 72 5.58 30.89 -21.32
N ILE A 73 5.33 30.74 -22.63
CA ILE A 73 4.35 29.78 -23.14
C ILE A 73 4.81 28.34 -22.87
N SER A 74 6.06 28.02 -23.22
CA SER A 74 6.63 26.68 -23.00
C SER A 74 6.69 26.30 -21.52
N ASN A 75 7.07 27.23 -20.64
CA ASN A 75 7.11 26.99 -19.20
C ASN A 75 5.69 26.78 -18.64
N LYS A 76 4.73 27.60 -19.06
CA LYS A 76 3.31 27.42 -18.71
C LYS A 76 2.82 26.03 -19.10
N ASP A 77 3.07 25.59 -20.32
CA ASP A 77 2.68 24.26 -20.78
C ASP A 77 3.44 23.15 -20.04
N SER A 78 4.72 23.32 -19.76
CA SER A 78 5.51 22.34 -19.00
C SER A 78 5.05 22.20 -17.55
N ALA A 79 4.69 23.30 -16.90
CA ALA A 79 4.13 23.31 -15.55
C ALA A 79 2.76 22.63 -15.53
N ARG A 80 1.90 22.89 -16.53
CA ARG A 80 0.61 22.20 -16.70
C ARG A 80 0.81 20.70 -16.86
N ARG A 81 1.67 20.26 -17.78
CA ARG A 81 1.97 18.84 -18.02
C ARG A 81 2.55 18.16 -16.78
N SER A 82 3.44 18.84 -16.06
CA SER A 82 4.02 18.33 -14.81
C SER A 82 2.95 18.12 -13.73
N ARG A 83 2.05 19.10 -13.54
CA ARG A 83 0.91 18.98 -12.61
C ARG A 83 -0.01 17.83 -13.01
N MET A 84 -0.37 17.73 -14.28
CA MET A 84 -1.22 16.65 -14.78
C MET A 84 -0.57 15.28 -14.57
N LYS A 85 0.73 15.13 -14.86
CA LYS A 85 1.46 13.87 -14.62
C LYS A 85 1.46 13.47 -13.14
N ARG A 86 1.65 14.43 -12.23
CA ARG A 86 1.57 14.17 -10.78
C ARG A 86 0.15 13.78 -10.35
N GLN A 87 -0.88 14.46 -10.84
CA GLN A 87 -2.27 14.11 -10.53
C GLN A 87 -2.63 12.71 -11.00
N MET A 88 -2.21 12.32 -12.21
CA MET A 88 -2.42 10.95 -12.72
C MET A 88 -1.70 9.93 -11.83
N LEU A 89 -0.44 10.17 -11.47
CA LEU A 89 0.30 9.26 -10.58
C LEU A 89 -0.38 9.10 -9.22
N VAL A 90 -0.82 10.21 -8.60
CA VAL A 90 -1.54 10.13 -7.31
C VAL A 90 -2.81 9.31 -7.46
N ARG A 91 -3.61 9.56 -8.50
CA ARG A 91 -4.83 8.78 -8.76
C ARG A 91 -4.53 7.30 -8.95
N ASP A 92 -3.50 6.97 -9.73
CA ASP A 92 -3.14 5.58 -10.01
C ASP A 92 -2.66 4.87 -8.73
N LEU A 93 -1.87 5.54 -7.89
CA LEU A 93 -1.46 5.01 -6.58
C LEU A 93 -2.64 4.83 -5.62
N THR A 94 -3.60 5.77 -5.58
CA THR A 94 -4.80 5.63 -4.76
C THR A 94 -5.65 4.45 -5.22
N ASN A 95 -5.79 4.25 -6.54
CA ASN A 95 -6.50 3.12 -7.10
C ASN A 95 -5.79 1.80 -6.73
N GLU A 96 -4.47 1.74 -6.86
CA GLU A 96 -3.68 0.57 -6.46
C GLU A 96 -3.83 0.26 -4.96
N ALA A 97 -3.71 1.27 -4.10
CA ALA A 97 -3.91 1.11 -2.66
C ALA A 97 -5.31 0.56 -2.33
N SER A 98 -6.35 1.10 -2.97
CA SER A 98 -7.73 0.63 -2.77
C SER A 98 -7.92 -0.82 -3.25
N SER A 99 -7.33 -1.18 -4.39
CA SER A 99 -7.38 -2.54 -4.93
C SER A 99 -6.65 -3.52 -4.02
N LEU A 100 -5.48 -3.16 -3.50
CA LEU A 100 -4.73 -3.96 -2.53
C LEU A 100 -5.49 -4.10 -1.21
N GLN A 101 -6.18 -3.06 -0.75
CA GLN A 101 -7.00 -3.14 0.44
C GLN A 101 -8.16 -4.14 0.27
N VAL A 102 -8.85 -4.10 -0.86
CA VAL A 102 -9.90 -5.09 -1.18
C VAL A 102 -9.33 -6.50 -1.26
N ALA A 103 -8.18 -6.67 -1.91
CA ALA A 103 -7.50 -7.98 -2.01
C ALA A 103 -7.09 -8.51 -0.63
N ASN A 104 -6.53 -7.66 0.23
CA ASN A 104 -6.15 -8.02 1.60
C ASN A 104 -7.37 -8.46 2.42
N ASN A 105 -8.48 -7.73 2.34
CA ASN A 105 -9.71 -8.09 3.03
C ASN A 105 -10.24 -9.46 2.56
N GLY A 106 -10.22 -9.72 1.24
CA GLY A 106 -10.64 -11.02 0.70
C GLY A 106 -9.67 -12.18 1.04
N ILE A 107 -8.39 -11.90 1.26
CA ILE A 107 -7.44 -12.91 1.79
C ILE A 107 -7.75 -13.18 3.27
N MET A 108 -8.05 -12.15 4.05
CA MET A 108 -8.39 -12.29 5.47
C MET A 108 -9.63 -13.16 5.66
N GLU A 109 -10.70 -12.90 4.89
CA GLU A 109 -11.93 -13.68 4.92
C GLU A 109 -11.67 -15.16 4.62
N LYS A 110 -10.84 -15.48 3.61
CA LYS A 110 -10.45 -16.86 3.30
C LYS A 110 -9.64 -17.53 4.41
N ILE A 111 -8.77 -16.77 5.09
CA ILE A 111 -8.01 -17.28 6.23
C ILE A 111 -8.98 -17.62 7.37
N ASP A 112 -9.94 -16.73 7.64
CA ASP A 112 -10.94 -16.95 8.69
C ASP A 112 -11.80 -18.18 8.38
N GLU A 113 -12.36 -18.28 7.16
CA GLU A 113 -13.12 -19.46 6.71
C GLU A 113 -12.30 -20.77 6.86
N SER A 114 -11.04 -20.76 6.42
CA SER A 114 -10.16 -21.92 6.51
C SER A 114 -9.82 -22.28 7.96
N SER A 115 -9.62 -21.27 8.81
CA SER A 115 -9.35 -21.44 10.24
C SER A 115 -10.56 -22.06 10.95
N GLU A 116 -11.77 -21.60 10.64
CA GLU A 116 -13.00 -22.16 11.16
C GLU A 116 -13.21 -23.62 10.75
N ALA A 117 -12.99 -23.94 9.47
CA ALA A 117 -13.06 -25.31 8.96
C ALA A 117 -12.01 -26.21 9.64
N CYS A 118 -10.77 -25.73 9.77
CA CYS A 118 -9.70 -26.46 10.47
C CYS A 118 -10.08 -26.77 11.92
N ARG A 119 -10.63 -25.79 12.63
CA ARG A 119 -11.14 -25.98 14.00
C ARG A 119 -12.25 -27.01 14.07
N ALA A 120 -13.21 -26.99 13.14
CA ALA A 120 -14.27 -28.00 13.09
C ALA A 120 -13.68 -29.42 12.89
N TYR A 121 -12.73 -29.58 11.95
CA TYR A 121 -12.06 -30.87 11.74
C TYR A 121 -11.23 -31.31 12.93
N MET A 122 -10.56 -30.40 13.64
CA MET A 122 -9.82 -30.73 14.86
C MET A 122 -10.76 -31.23 15.95
N GLU A 123 -11.93 -30.62 16.11
CA GLU A 123 -12.92 -31.07 17.10
C GLU A 123 -13.49 -32.45 16.76
N GLU A 124 -13.86 -32.67 15.50
CA GLU A 124 -14.29 -34.00 15.04
C GLU A 124 -13.19 -35.05 15.26
N ASN A 125 -11.93 -34.71 14.97
CA ASN A 125 -10.81 -35.60 15.21
C ASN A 125 -10.64 -35.92 16.71
N ASN A 126 -10.83 -34.94 17.59
CA ASN A 126 -10.78 -35.15 19.05
C ASN A 126 -11.89 -36.10 19.52
N VAL A 127 -13.11 -35.94 19.01
CA VAL A 127 -14.23 -36.85 19.32
C VAL A 127 -13.92 -38.28 18.85
N LEU A 128 -13.45 -38.44 17.61
CA LEU A 128 -13.08 -39.76 17.08
C LEU A 128 -11.95 -40.40 17.88
N ARG A 129 -10.96 -39.61 18.31
CA ARG A 129 -9.89 -40.09 19.21
C ARG A 129 -10.45 -40.55 20.54
N ALA A 130 -11.30 -39.76 21.19
CA ALA A 130 -11.92 -40.15 22.46
C ALA A 130 -12.69 -41.48 22.33
N GLN A 131 -13.46 -41.65 21.25
CA GLN A 131 -14.16 -42.92 20.98
C GLN A 131 -13.17 -44.08 20.74
N ALA A 132 -12.09 -43.85 19.99
CA ALA A 132 -11.06 -44.86 19.76
C ALA A 132 -10.38 -45.28 21.09
N THR A 133 -10.11 -44.32 21.99
CA THR A 133 -9.55 -44.63 23.32
C THR A 133 -10.50 -45.47 24.15
N GLU A 134 -11.78 -45.09 24.20
CA GLU A 134 -12.80 -45.81 24.96
C GLU A 134 -12.94 -47.26 24.48
N LEU A 135 -13.01 -47.47 23.16
CA LEU A 135 -13.11 -48.80 22.57
C LEU A 135 -11.86 -49.64 22.84
N THR A 136 -10.68 -49.02 22.76
CA THR A 136 -9.40 -49.69 23.06
C THR A 136 -9.34 -50.13 24.52
N ASP A 137 -9.74 -49.27 25.46
CA ASP A 137 -9.76 -49.59 26.88
C ASP A 137 -10.78 -50.68 27.21
N ARG A 138 -11.97 -50.63 26.61
CA ARG A 138 -12.97 -51.72 26.72
C ARG A 138 -12.41 -53.05 26.23
N LEU A 139 -11.71 -53.06 25.10
CA LEU A 139 -11.10 -54.26 24.54
C LEU A 139 -10.01 -54.81 25.47
N ARG A 140 -9.15 -53.94 26.02
CA ARG A 140 -8.13 -54.32 27.01
C ARG A 140 -8.76 -54.96 28.24
N CYS A 141 -9.80 -54.35 28.82
CA CYS A 141 -10.52 -54.91 29.96
C CYS A 141 -11.09 -56.31 29.68
N LEU A 142 -11.65 -56.53 28.49
CA LEU A 142 -12.16 -57.85 28.09
C LEU A 142 -11.04 -58.87 27.91
N ASN A 143 -9.91 -58.45 27.33
CA ASN A 143 -8.74 -59.30 27.17
C ASN A 143 -8.17 -59.73 28.54
N ASP A 144 -8.04 -58.79 29.47
CA ASP A 144 -7.57 -59.07 30.84
C ASP A 144 -8.47 -60.10 31.54
N LEU A 145 -9.79 -60.00 31.39
CA LEU A 145 -10.74 -60.98 31.92
C LEU A 145 -10.57 -62.37 31.29
N LEU A 146 -10.33 -62.44 29.97
CA LEU A 146 -10.08 -63.68 29.24
C LEU A 146 -8.80 -64.37 29.73
N VAL A 147 -7.73 -63.60 29.92
CA VAL A 147 -6.47 -64.10 30.49
C VAL A 147 -6.69 -64.65 31.90
N ILE A 148 -7.45 -63.95 32.76
CA ILE A 148 -7.79 -64.41 34.11
C ILE A 148 -8.60 -65.72 34.06
N SER A 149 -9.49 -65.88 33.08
CA SER A 149 -10.30 -67.10 32.92
C SER A 149 -9.52 -68.32 32.38
N GLY A 150 -8.21 -68.18 32.12
CA GLY A 150 -7.35 -69.29 31.70
C GLY A 150 -7.45 -69.66 30.22
N VAL A 151 -8.05 -68.79 29.40
CA VAL A 151 -8.07 -68.96 27.94
C VAL A 151 -6.79 -68.33 27.37
N PRO A 152 -5.89 -69.09 26.74
CA PRO A 152 -4.70 -68.52 26.12
C PRO A 152 -5.13 -67.76 24.85
N VAL A 153 -5.14 -66.44 24.91
CA VAL A 153 -5.37 -65.59 23.74
C VAL A 153 -4.10 -64.80 23.44
N ASP A 154 -3.46 -65.11 22.32
CA ASP A 154 -2.37 -64.32 21.77
C ASP A 154 -2.98 -63.16 20.97
N VAL A 155 -3.45 -62.11 21.67
CA VAL A 155 -4.00 -60.92 21.01
C VAL A 155 -2.84 -59.95 20.75
N PRO A 156 -2.61 -59.54 19.49
CA PRO A 156 -1.65 -58.48 19.21
C PRO A 156 -2.09 -57.19 19.90
N GLU A 157 -1.22 -56.63 20.75
CA GLU A 157 -1.42 -55.30 21.34
C GLU A 157 -1.70 -54.30 20.23
N ILE A 158 -2.88 -53.66 20.26
CA ILE A 158 -3.19 -52.57 19.34
C ILE A 158 -2.21 -51.45 19.66
N PRO A 159 -1.29 -51.10 18.74
CA PRO A 159 -0.31 -50.09 19.03
C PRO A 159 -0.98 -48.73 19.30
N ASP A 160 -0.31 -47.89 20.08
CA ASP A 160 -0.68 -46.50 20.43
C ASP A 160 -0.66 -45.42 19.29
N PRO A 161 -0.47 -45.68 17.98
CA PRO A 161 -0.45 -44.64 16.94
C PRO A 161 -1.75 -43.85 16.77
N LEU A 162 -2.90 -44.37 17.19
CA LEU A 162 -4.17 -43.61 17.13
C LEU A 162 -4.26 -42.52 18.22
N LEU A 163 -3.47 -42.68 19.27
CA LEU A 163 -3.42 -41.81 20.44
C LEU A 163 -2.34 -40.74 20.32
N ARG A 164 -1.31 -40.97 19.49
CA ARG A 164 -0.22 -40.00 19.26
C ARG A 164 0.28 -39.93 17.81
N PRO A 165 -0.56 -39.61 16.81
CA PRO A 165 -0.08 -39.61 15.44
C PRO A 165 0.67 -38.32 15.06
N TRP A 166 0.48 -37.21 15.79
CA TRP A 166 1.10 -35.92 15.43
C TRP A 166 1.45 -35.10 16.67
N LEU A 167 2.63 -35.33 17.25
CA LEU A 167 3.30 -34.30 18.04
C LEU A 167 3.68 -33.19 17.04
N LEU A 168 2.80 -32.20 16.85
CA LEU A 168 3.04 -31.12 15.90
C LEU A 168 4.35 -30.40 16.30
N PRO A 169 5.43 -30.43 15.50
CA PRO A 169 6.68 -29.72 15.80
C PRO A 169 6.57 -28.21 15.53
N CYS A 170 5.39 -27.63 15.72
CA CYS A 170 5.13 -26.22 15.51
C CYS A 170 4.36 -25.69 16.71
N GLN A 171 5.10 -25.44 17.80
CA GLN A 171 4.80 -24.28 18.62
C GLN A 171 4.76 -23.10 17.65
N LEU A 172 3.60 -22.48 17.46
CA LEU A 172 3.47 -21.20 16.77
C LEU A 172 4.34 -20.21 17.55
N GLN A 173 5.63 -20.16 17.21
CA GLN A 173 6.50 -19.08 17.61
C GLN A 173 5.82 -17.82 17.08
N PRO A 174 5.58 -16.80 17.92
CA PRO A 174 5.06 -15.53 17.46
C PRO A 174 5.91 -15.08 16.26
N ILE A 175 5.26 -14.67 15.17
CA ILE A 175 5.97 -14.08 14.04
C ILE A 175 6.55 -12.75 14.55
N THR A 176 7.77 -12.80 15.08
CA THR A 176 8.55 -11.62 15.37
C THR A 176 8.95 -11.04 14.03
N ALA A 177 8.25 -9.99 13.60
CA ALA A 177 8.60 -9.25 12.40
C ALA A 177 10.09 -8.83 12.49
N SER A 178 10.93 -9.42 11.64
CA SER A 178 12.34 -9.06 11.54
C SER A 178 12.43 -7.60 11.14
N SER A 179 12.86 -6.75 12.07
CA SER A 179 12.98 -5.30 11.92
C SER A 179 14.24 -4.88 11.13
N GLY A 180 14.76 -5.74 10.26
CA GLY A 180 16.10 -5.60 9.70
C GLY A 180 16.13 -5.59 8.18
N LEU A 181 15.53 -4.59 7.52
CA LEU A 181 15.75 -4.37 6.09
C LEU A 181 15.47 -2.92 5.64
N PHE A 182 15.86 -1.94 6.44
CA PHE A 182 16.06 -0.57 5.96
C PHE A 182 17.31 0.02 6.63
N SER A 183 18.47 -0.32 6.07
CA SER A 183 19.67 0.50 6.24
C SER A 183 19.68 1.51 5.09
N ILE A 184 19.46 2.78 5.44
CA ILE A 184 19.63 3.95 4.56
C ILE A 184 21.11 4.15 4.25
#